data_AF-A0AAD4EGF5-F1
#
_entry.id   AF-A0AAD4EGF5-F1
#
_cell.length_a   1.000
_cell.length_b   1.000
_cell.length_c   1.000
_cell.angle_alpha   90.00
_cell.angle_beta   90.00
_cell.angle_gamma   90.00
#
_symmetry.space_group_name_H-M   'P 1'
#
loop_
_entity.id
_entity.type
_entity.pdbx_description
1 polymer ?
#
loop_
_entity_poly.entity_id
_entity_poly.type
_entity_poly.pdbx_seq_one_letter_code
_entity_poly.pdbx_strand_id
1 'polypeptide(L)'
;MLPGINFPTIIVTQHTGKLITTFRTAMRITSRASYRVLSPLGTAIAPHLLIDQLPYLATRHEYTGLDLWDPDYWVNYKKNVKELLGRPYARRFLSLGGILWCLALQFGPADLIEHAIAGPSSDATNWASGDMSNGLCDDMVTPVDKGILVGCSLRGSEMCWPPYDLWDASTGWTGCWSNDNELWFQSHLSNLSDGRLDAPKSHQVWRKLFKPAPAVMSQDPAHRRTDPFTHPVFSDLGHSVDHEPCWDLAQYE
;
A
#
# COMPACT_ATOMS: atom_id res chain seq x y z
N MET A 1 37.98 -9.28 -5.14
CA MET A 1 37.47 -8.64 -3.92
C MET A 1 36.82 -7.33 -4.32
N LEU A 2 35.49 -7.29 -4.38
CA LEU A 2 34.75 -6.06 -4.69
C LEU A 2 34.36 -5.39 -3.36
N PRO A 3 34.44 -4.05 -3.26
CA PRO A 3 34.09 -3.35 -2.03
C PRO A 3 32.59 -3.47 -1.75
N GLY A 4 32.25 -3.77 -0.49
CA GLY A 4 30.88 -3.93 -0.03
C GLY A 4 30.10 -2.62 -0.18
N ILE A 5 29.03 -2.69 -0.97
CA ILE A 5 28.04 -1.62 -1.08
C ILE A 5 27.21 -1.65 0.19
N ASN A 6 27.46 -0.72 1.10
CA ASN A 6 26.62 -0.46 2.25
C ASN A 6 25.30 0.16 1.77
N PHE A 7 24.22 -0.60 1.81
CA PHE A 7 22.87 -0.04 1.65
C PHE A 7 22.50 0.67 2.95
N PRO A 8 21.86 1.84 2.90
CA PRO A 8 21.30 2.44 4.09
C PRO A 8 20.23 1.50 4.64
N THR A 9 20.53 0.83 5.76
CA THR A 9 19.48 0.46 6.69
C THR A 9 18.71 1.75 6.94
N ILE A 10 17.43 1.77 6.59
CA ILE A 10 16.54 2.85 7.04
C ILE A 10 16.43 2.64 8.55
N ILE A 11 17.43 3.14 9.27
CA ILE A 11 17.27 3.48 10.67
C ILE A 11 16.27 4.62 10.60
N VAL A 12 15.02 4.30 10.93
CA VAL A 12 14.00 5.27 11.23
C VAL A 12 14.55 6.09 12.39
N THR A 13 15.27 7.16 12.07
CA THR A 13 15.79 8.10 13.05
C THR A 13 14.59 8.59 13.87
N GLN A 14 14.72 8.65 15.20
CA GLN A 14 13.59 8.88 16.11
C GLN A 14 12.72 10.11 15.76
N HIS A 15 13.25 11.07 14.99
CA HIS A 15 12.50 12.20 14.48
C HIS A 15 11.51 11.88 13.32
N THR A 16 11.82 10.94 12.41
CA THR A 16 10.88 10.45 11.38
C THR A 16 9.95 9.37 11.92
N GLY A 17 10.35 8.66 12.97
CA GLY A 17 9.51 7.67 13.66
C GLY A 17 8.19 8.27 14.17
N LYS A 18 8.20 9.51 14.67
CA LYS A 18 6.99 10.21 15.10
C LYS A 18 6.06 10.50 13.92
N LEU A 19 6.59 11.03 12.81
CA LEU A 19 5.82 11.32 11.58
C LEU A 19 5.20 10.07 10.95
N ILE A 20 5.97 8.97 10.85
CA ILE A 20 5.47 7.71 10.28
C ILE A 20 4.40 7.08 11.18
N THR A 21 4.56 7.14 12.50
CA THR A 21 3.57 6.61 13.44
C THR A 21 2.28 7.43 13.42
N THR A 22 2.37 8.77 13.39
CA THR A 22 1.21 9.66 13.27
C THR A 22 0.50 9.49 11.93
N PHE A 23 1.23 9.29 10.82
CA PHE A 23 0.65 9.02 9.51
C PHE A 23 -0.11 7.69 9.46
N ARG A 24 0.44 6.63 10.10
CA ARG A 24 -0.21 5.31 10.24
C ARG A 24 -1.52 5.39 11.01
N THR A 25 -1.63 6.26 12.02
CA THR A 25 -2.89 6.49 12.74
C THR A 25 -3.89 7.32 11.93
N ALA A 26 -3.43 8.34 11.20
CA ALA A 26 -4.29 9.24 10.44
C ALA A 26 -4.98 8.56 9.23
N MET A 27 -4.28 7.66 8.53
CA MET A 27 -4.89 6.92 7.40
C MET A 27 -6.00 5.95 7.80
N ARG A 28 -6.10 5.57 9.08
CA ARG A 28 -7.23 4.79 9.61
C ARG A 28 -8.56 5.56 9.53
N ILE A 29 -8.51 6.89 9.51
CA ILE A 29 -9.69 7.76 9.59
C ILE A 29 -10.27 8.06 8.20
N THR A 30 -9.45 8.12 7.15
CA THR A 30 -9.89 8.57 5.82
C THR A 30 -10.51 7.49 4.95
N SER A 31 -10.31 6.20 5.25
CA SER A 31 -10.81 5.08 4.44
C SER A 31 -12.31 4.78 4.58
N ARG A 32 -13.04 5.35 5.56
CA ARG A 32 -14.42 4.92 5.88
C ARG A 32 -15.51 5.97 5.73
N ALA A 33 -15.21 7.11 5.15
CA ALA A 33 -16.12 8.23 5.18
C ALA A 33 -16.96 8.34 3.91
N SER A 34 -18.10 7.63 3.90
CA SER A 34 -19.17 7.82 2.93
C SER A 34 -19.93 9.11 3.25
N TYR A 35 -19.83 10.11 2.39
CA TYR A 35 -20.64 11.32 2.49
C TYR A 35 -21.52 11.46 1.24
N ARG A 36 -22.84 11.60 1.45
CA ARG A 36 -23.80 11.96 0.40
C ARG A 36 -23.96 13.46 0.36
N VAL A 37 -23.71 14.08 -0.78
CA VAL A 37 -24.31 15.38 -1.13
C VAL A 37 -24.66 15.40 -2.63
N LEU A 38 -25.79 16.03 -2.93
CA LEU A 38 -26.44 16.16 -4.23
C LEU A 38 -25.71 17.19 -5.12
N SER A 39 -25.40 16.82 -6.36
CA SER A 39 -24.79 17.73 -7.35
C SER A 39 -25.84 18.65 -8.01
N PRO A 40 -25.52 19.93 -8.31
CA PRO A 40 -26.31 20.75 -9.20
C PRO A 40 -25.93 20.52 -10.68
N LEU A 41 -26.93 20.57 -11.55
CA LEU A 41 -26.86 20.47 -13.01
C LEU A 41 -25.86 21.47 -13.62
N GLY A 42 -25.03 21.02 -14.57
CA GLY A 42 -24.28 21.92 -15.44
C GLY A 42 -23.35 21.23 -16.43
N THR A 43 -23.88 20.91 -17.61
CA THR A 43 -23.17 20.64 -18.88
C THR A 43 -22.28 19.39 -18.95
N ALA A 44 -22.85 18.31 -19.49
CA ALA A 44 -22.15 17.08 -19.82
C ALA A 44 -21.23 17.27 -21.03
N ILE A 45 -19.93 17.48 -20.79
CA ILE A 45 -18.88 17.20 -21.79
C ILE A 45 -18.70 15.69 -21.81
N ALA A 46 -18.74 15.09 -23.00
CA ALA A 46 -18.69 13.63 -23.15
C ALA A 46 -17.32 13.09 -22.65
N PRO A 47 -17.29 12.25 -21.60
CA PRO A 47 -16.04 11.84 -20.94
C PRO A 47 -15.11 10.99 -21.81
N HIS A 48 -15.58 10.47 -22.95
CA HIS A 48 -14.78 9.64 -23.85
C HIS A 48 -13.84 10.44 -24.77
N LEU A 49 -14.02 11.76 -24.91
CA LEU A 49 -13.20 12.58 -25.83
C LEU A 49 -11.99 13.26 -25.16
N LEU A 50 -11.81 13.09 -23.85
CA LEU A 50 -10.73 13.72 -23.07
C LEU A 50 -9.61 12.75 -22.68
N ILE A 51 -9.85 11.43 -22.75
CA ILE A 51 -8.87 10.42 -22.32
C ILE A 51 -7.73 10.27 -23.34
N ASP A 52 -7.99 10.46 -24.64
CA ASP A 52 -6.98 10.28 -25.70
C ASP A 52 -6.06 11.49 -25.92
N GLN A 53 -6.28 12.61 -25.21
CA GLN A 53 -5.57 13.88 -25.43
C GLN A 53 -4.53 14.20 -24.34
N LEU A 54 -4.36 13.37 -23.32
CA LEU A 54 -3.36 13.61 -22.29
C LEU A 54 -1.98 13.10 -22.76
N PRO A 55 -0.99 13.98 -23.03
CA PRO A 55 0.35 13.57 -23.48
C PRO A 55 1.09 12.65 -22.47
N TYR A 56 0.64 12.62 -21.21
CA TYR A 56 1.14 11.70 -20.17
C TYR A 56 0.68 10.24 -20.38
N LEU A 57 -0.48 10.00 -21.02
CA LEU A 57 -0.97 8.65 -21.31
C LEU A 57 -0.27 8.04 -22.54
N ALA A 58 0.14 8.87 -23.50
CA ALA A 58 0.87 8.43 -24.69
C ALA A 58 2.28 7.90 -24.37
N THR A 59 2.98 8.48 -23.39
CA THR A 59 4.28 7.98 -22.90
C THR A 59 4.18 6.70 -22.06
N ARG A 60 2.96 6.24 -21.71
CA ARG A 60 2.77 4.99 -20.96
C ARG A 60 3.04 3.73 -21.79
N HIS A 61 3.06 3.85 -23.13
CA HIS A 61 3.24 2.73 -24.05
C HIS A 61 4.71 2.35 -24.31
N GLU A 62 5.68 3.16 -23.89
CA GLU A 62 7.11 2.82 -23.98
C GLU A 62 7.64 2.21 -22.67
N TYR A 63 6.79 1.46 -21.96
CA TYR A 63 7.31 0.53 -20.98
C TYR A 63 8.01 -0.61 -21.72
N THR A 64 9.34 -0.50 -21.88
CA THR A 64 10.22 -1.63 -22.20
C THR A 64 10.16 -2.58 -21.02
N GLY A 65 9.08 -3.35 -20.94
CA GLY A 65 8.80 -4.05 -19.71
C GLY A 65 9.85 -5.12 -19.41
N LEU A 66 9.70 -5.67 -18.23
CA LEU A 66 10.70 -6.53 -17.64
C LEU A 66 10.68 -7.91 -18.32
N ASP A 67 11.79 -8.28 -18.95
CA ASP A 67 12.09 -9.67 -19.27
C ASP A 67 12.59 -10.34 -17.99
N LEU A 68 11.89 -11.38 -17.55
CA LEU A 68 12.15 -12.07 -16.29
C LEU A 68 13.38 -12.97 -16.34
N TRP A 69 13.82 -13.31 -17.54
CA TRP A 69 15.02 -14.11 -17.77
C TRP A 69 16.27 -13.24 -17.85
N ASP A 70 16.10 -11.91 -17.76
CA ASP A 70 17.21 -10.99 -17.65
C ASP A 70 17.90 -11.16 -16.28
N PRO A 71 19.20 -11.50 -16.23
CA PRO A 71 19.93 -11.54 -14.97
C PRO A 71 19.92 -10.19 -14.24
N ASP A 72 19.69 -9.09 -14.95
CA ASP A 72 19.55 -7.74 -14.41
C ASP A 72 18.10 -7.34 -14.11
N TYR A 73 17.17 -8.31 -14.11
CA TYR A 73 15.74 -8.08 -13.85
C TYR A 73 15.48 -7.22 -12.60
N TRP A 74 16.17 -7.49 -11.49
CA TRP A 74 16.01 -6.71 -10.25
C TRP A 74 16.48 -5.25 -10.39
N VAL A 75 17.54 -5.03 -11.17
CA VAL A 75 18.06 -3.69 -11.46
C VAL A 75 17.04 -2.92 -12.30
N ASN A 76 16.50 -3.56 -13.34
CA ASN A 76 15.48 -2.98 -14.21
C ASN A 76 14.17 -2.72 -13.45
N TYR A 77 13.75 -3.63 -12.57
CA TYR A 77 12.59 -3.42 -11.70
C TYR A 77 12.75 -2.16 -10.85
N LYS A 78 13.88 -2.01 -10.14
CA LYS A 78 14.13 -0.81 -9.31
C LYS A 78 14.17 0.46 -10.14
N LYS A 79 14.75 0.42 -11.35
CA LYS A 79 14.76 1.56 -12.28
C LYS A 79 13.33 1.98 -12.63
N ASN A 80 12.51 1.03 -13.08
CA ASN A 80 11.12 1.28 -13.46
C ASN A 80 10.28 1.81 -12.29
N VAL A 81 10.45 1.25 -11.09
CA VAL A 81 9.76 1.74 -9.90
C VAL A 81 10.19 3.16 -9.53
N LYS A 82 11.47 3.50 -9.62
CA LYS A 82 11.95 4.87 -9.38
C LYS A 82 11.37 5.85 -10.39
N GLU A 83 11.34 5.49 -11.67
CA GLU A 83 10.73 6.31 -12.73
C GLU A 83 9.23 6.50 -12.50
N LEU A 84 8.52 5.46 -12.07
CA LEU A 84 7.11 5.53 -11.71
C LEU A 84 6.89 6.46 -10.50
N LEU A 85 7.63 6.24 -9.41
CA LEU A 85 7.46 6.97 -8.15
C LEU A 85 7.97 8.40 -8.19
N GLY A 86 8.75 8.78 -9.21
CA GLY A 86 9.14 10.16 -9.49
C GLY A 86 8.03 10.98 -10.17
N ARG A 87 6.91 10.37 -10.56
CA ARG A 87 5.80 11.08 -11.22
C ARG A 87 4.95 11.83 -10.18
N PRO A 88 4.42 13.02 -10.50
CA PRO A 88 3.63 13.81 -9.55
C PRO A 88 2.43 13.06 -8.94
N TYR A 89 1.75 12.21 -9.71
CA TYR A 89 0.58 11.45 -9.25
C TYR A 89 0.93 10.24 -8.37
N ALA A 90 2.20 9.82 -8.34
CA ALA A 90 2.63 8.61 -7.63
C ALA A 90 2.45 8.71 -6.11
N ARG A 91 2.31 9.93 -5.57
CA ARG A 91 1.92 10.19 -4.18
C ARG A 91 0.67 9.39 -3.76
N ARG A 92 -0.25 9.14 -4.70
CA ARG A 92 -1.49 8.38 -4.46
C ARG A 92 -1.24 6.96 -3.99
N PHE A 93 -0.11 6.34 -4.35
CA PHE A 93 0.23 5.01 -3.83
C PHE A 93 0.32 4.99 -2.30
N LEU A 94 0.65 6.13 -1.68
CA LEU A 94 0.67 6.21 -0.22
C LEU A 94 -0.73 6.13 0.37
N SER A 95 -1.77 6.61 -0.32
CA SER A 95 -3.16 6.55 0.15
C SER A 95 -3.82 5.18 -0.08
N LEU A 96 -3.23 4.31 -0.90
CA LEU A 96 -3.78 2.97 -1.17
C LEU A 96 -3.54 1.97 -0.04
N GLY A 97 -2.60 2.25 0.88
CA GLY A 97 -2.27 1.35 1.97
C GLY A 97 -1.68 0.01 1.51
N GLY A 98 -1.69 -0.97 2.42
CA GLY A 98 -1.24 -2.34 2.16
C GLY A 98 0.17 -2.42 1.56
N ILE A 99 0.35 -3.40 0.67
CA ILE A 99 1.65 -3.65 0.03
C ILE A 99 2.09 -2.49 -0.90
N LEU A 100 1.16 -1.79 -1.54
CA LEU A 100 1.50 -0.70 -2.46
C LEU A 100 2.10 0.50 -1.71
N TRP A 101 1.55 0.84 -0.54
CA TRP A 101 2.11 1.87 0.34
C TRP A 101 3.52 1.51 0.80
N CYS A 102 3.76 0.26 1.21
CA CYS A 102 5.09 -0.21 1.61
C CYS A 102 6.11 -0.12 0.48
N LEU A 103 5.74 -0.54 -0.72
CA LEU A 103 6.62 -0.45 -1.89
C LEU A 103 6.93 1.01 -2.24
N ALA A 104 5.93 1.87 -2.19
CA ALA A 104 6.11 3.31 -2.42
C ALA A 104 7.06 3.94 -1.38
N LEU A 105 6.94 3.57 -0.10
CA LEU A 105 7.87 4.04 0.93
C LEU A 105 9.29 3.48 0.77
N GLN A 106 9.41 2.20 0.38
CA GLN A 106 10.70 1.52 0.29
C GLN A 106 11.53 2.00 -0.91
N PHE A 107 10.86 2.31 -2.03
CA PHE A 107 11.53 2.64 -3.30
C PHE A 107 11.33 4.07 -3.77
N GLY A 108 10.41 4.81 -3.14
CA GLY A 108 10.09 6.18 -3.49
C GLY A 108 11.18 7.17 -3.10
N PRO A 109 11.13 8.39 -3.66
CA PRO A 109 12.02 9.46 -3.23
C PRO A 109 11.68 9.91 -1.80
N ALA A 110 12.65 10.50 -1.10
CA ALA A 110 12.51 10.86 0.31
C ALA A 110 11.41 11.92 0.56
N ASP A 111 11.10 12.73 -0.44
CA ASP A 111 10.07 13.77 -0.44
C ASP A 111 8.67 13.26 -0.83
N LEU A 112 8.50 11.97 -1.15
CA LEU A 112 7.22 11.42 -1.59
C LEU A 112 6.10 11.63 -0.55
N ILE A 113 6.44 11.52 0.74
CA ILE A 113 5.49 11.75 1.84
C ILE A 113 5.08 13.23 1.91
N GLU A 114 6.03 14.15 1.75
CA GLU A 114 5.76 15.59 1.74
C GLU A 114 4.81 15.95 0.60
N HIS A 115 5.06 15.39 -0.59
CA HIS A 115 4.17 15.55 -1.74
C HIS A 115 2.77 14.99 -1.51
N ALA A 116 2.63 13.86 -0.81
CA ALA A 116 1.31 13.32 -0.46
C ALA A 116 0.56 14.21 0.54
N ILE A 117 1.25 14.80 1.51
CA ILE A 117 0.66 15.72 2.48
C ILE A 117 0.24 17.05 1.82
N ALA A 118 0.96 17.49 0.80
CA ALA A 118 0.64 18.70 0.03
C ALA A 118 -0.70 18.59 -0.74
N GLY A 119 -1.31 17.40 -0.82
CA GLY A 119 -2.58 17.16 -1.48
C GLY A 119 -2.41 16.65 -2.91
N PRO A 120 -3.46 16.76 -3.75
CA PRO A 120 -3.44 16.27 -5.13
C PRO A 120 -2.38 16.95 -5.99
N SER A 121 -1.90 16.27 -7.02
CA SER A 121 -1.01 16.89 -8.01
C SER A 121 -1.71 18.00 -8.81
N SER A 122 -0.91 18.92 -9.33
CA SER A 122 -1.38 19.91 -10.30
C SER A 122 -2.04 19.26 -11.52
N ASP A 123 -1.61 18.05 -11.89
CA ASP A 123 -2.19 17.33 -13.02
C ASP A 123 -3.62 16.89 -12.70
N ALA A 124 -3.84 16.34 -11.50
CA ALA A 124 -5.17 15.98 -11.02
C ALA A 124 -6.09 17.22 -10.97
N THR A 125 -5.61 18.34 -10.44
CA THR A 125 -6.43 19.55 -10.30
C THR A 125 -6.68 20.27 -11.62
N ASN A 126 -5.70 20.37 -12.52
CA ASN A 126 -5.80 21.17 -13.73
C ASN A 126 -6.52 20.43 -14.87
N TRP A 127 -6.36 19.10 -14.95
CA TRP A 127 -6.91 18.30 -16.04
C TRP A 127 -8.13 17.48 -15.65
N ALA A 128 -8.56 17.55 -14.38
CA ALA A 128 -9.57 16.67 -13.80
C ALA A 128 -9.28 15.18 -14.12
N SER A 129 -8.00 14.83 -14.27
CA SER A 129 -7.54 13.47 -14.62
C SER A 129 -7.47 12.55 -13.40
N GLY A 130 -7.99 13.02 -12.27
CA GLY A 130 -8.01 12.37 -10.98
C GLY A 130 -9.28 11.58 -10.68
N ASP A 131 -9.28 10.91 -9.53
CA ASP A 131 -10.48 10.32 -8.95
C ASP A 131 -11.36 11.44 -8.38
N MET A 132 -12.46 11.74 -9.09
CA MET A 132 -13.43 12.76 -8.71
C MET A 132 -14.55 12.10 -7.90
N SER A 133 -14.40 12.07 -6.58
CA SER A 133 -15.42 11.53 -5.67
C SER A 133 -15.92 12.61 -4.71
N ASN A 134 -17.25 12.82 -4.68
CA ASN A 134 -17.90 13.77 -3.78
C ASN A 134 -17.36 15.22 -3.87
N GLY A 135 -16.96 15.67 -5.05
CA GLY A 135 -16.39 17.01 -5.26
C GLY A 135 -14.94 17.16 -4.75
N LEU A 136 -14.33 16.07 -4.26
CA LEU A 136 -12.90 16.00 -4.00
C LEU A 136 -12.20 15.45 -5.25
N CYS A 137 -11.04 16.03 -5.54
CA CYS A 137 -10.15 15.56 -6.58
C CYS A 137 -8.95 14.90 -5.91
N ASP A 138 -8.55 13.72 -6.36
CA ASP A 138 -7.33 13.06 -5.94
C ASP A 138 -6.60 12.47 -7.16
N ASP A 139 -5.32 12.21 -7.04
CA ASP A 139 -4.54 11.54 -8.08
C ASP A 139 -5.10 10.14 -8.40
N MET A 140 -5.00 9.73 -9.67
CA MET A 140 -5.44 8.42 -10.13
C MET A 140 -4.24 7.52 -10.44
N VAL A 141 -4.26 6.30 -9.91
CA VAL A 141 -3.28 5.25 -10.19
C VAL A 141 -3.95 4.17 -11.02
N THR A 142 -3.38 3.88 -12.19
CA THR A 142 -3.94 2.89 -13.10
C THR A 142 -3.49 1.46 -12.77
N PRO A 143 -4.18 0.43 -13.30
CA PRO A 143 -3.73 -0.95 -13.15
C PRO A 143 -2.31 -1.20 -13.68
N VAL A 144 -1.90 -0.48 -14.73
CA VAL A 144 -0.54 -0.56 -15.29
C VAL A 144 0.49 -0.08 -14.26
N ASP A 145 0.25 1.08 -13.63
CA ASP A 145 1.15 1.61 -12.60
C ASP A 145 1.26 0.65 -11.40
N LYS A 146 0.14 0.07 -10.97
CA LYS A 146 0.13 -0.95 -9.91
C LYS A 146 0.96 -2.17 -10.32
N GLY A 147 0.80 -2.63 -11.57
CA GLY A 147 1.57 -3.72 -12.16
C GLY A 147 3.07 -3.46 -12.13
N ILE A 148 3.50 -2.25 -12.52
CA ILE A 148 4.90 -1.83 -12.46
C ILE A 148 5.40 -1.88 -11.01
N LEU A 149 4.65 -1.31 -10.07
CA LEU A 149 5.07 -1.24 -8.67
C LEU A 149 5.26 -2.63 -8.04
N VAL A 150 4.38 -3.59 -8.36
CA VAL A 150 4.51 -4.99 -7.90
C VAL A 150 5.50 -5.82 -8.72
N GLY A 151 6.15 -5.22 -9.73
CA GLY A 151 7.14 -5.88 -10.57
C GLY A 151 6.52 -6.92 -11.48
N CYS A 152 5.36 -6.63 -12.05
CA CYS A 152 4.71 -7.47 -13.05
C CYS A 152 5.53 -7.47 -14.35
N SER A 153 5.75 -8.67 -14.90
CA SER A 153 6.45 -8.82 -16.18
C SER A 153 5.63 -8.34 -17.37
N LEU A 154 6.30 -8.19 -18.52
CA LEU A 154 5.63 -7.88 -19.80
C LEU A 154 4.49 -8.82 -20.15
N ARG A 155 4.64 -10.10 -19.81
CA ARG A 155 3.65 -11.13 -20.12
C ARG A 155 2.47 -11.09 -19.13
N GLY A 156 2.56 -10.31 -18.05
CA GLY A 156 1.53 -10.19 -17.03
C GLY A 156 1.35 -11.43 -16.16
N SER A 157 2.14 -12.48 -16.37
CA SER A 157 1.96 -13.80 -15.73
C SER A 157 2.59 -13.88 -14.35
N GLU A 158 3.65 -13.12 -14.12
CA GLU A 158 4.62 -13.28 -13.04
C GLU A 158 5.02 -11.92 -12.47
N MET A 159 5.24 -11.88 -11.16
CA MET A 159 5.43 -10.65 -10.40
C MET A 159 6.30 -10.84 -9.15
N CYS A 160 7.12 -9.83 -8.84
CA CYS A 160 8.01 -9.80 -7.68
C CYS A 160 7.29 -9.82 -6.34
N TRP A 161 6.15 -9.14 -6.31
CA TRP A 161 5.35 -8.91 -5.12
C TRP A 161 3.96 -9.49 -5.33
N PRO A 162 3.24 -9.86 -4.26
CA PRO A 162 1.87 -10.31 -4.38
C PRO A 162 1.00 -9.24 -5.06
N PRO A 163 0.03 -9.64 -5.91
CA PRO A 163 -1.00 -8.74 -6.41
C PRO A 163 -1.67 -7.99 -5.25
N TYR A 164 -1.98 -6.71 -5.45
CA TYR A 164 -2.61 -5.88 -4.40
C TYR A 164 -3.93 -6.47 -3.91
N ASP A 165 -4.80 -6.88 -4.83
CA ASP A 165 -6.10 -7.50 -4.55
C ASP A 165 -5.97 -8.79 -3.73
N LEU A 166 -4.89 -9.52 -3.97
CA LEU A 166 -4.59 -10.77 -3.28
C LEU A 166 -4.01 -10.55 -1.88
N TRP A 167 -3.15 -9.54 -1.73
CA TRP A 167 -2.66 -9.11 -0.43
C TRP A 167 -3.79 -8.59 0.46
N ASP A 168 -4.65 -7.73 -0.10
CA ASP A 168 -5.77 -7.11 0.62
C ASP A 168 -6.84 -8.14 1.02
N ALA A 169 -7.04 -9.19 0.22
CA ALA A 169 -7.93 -10.31 0.53
C ALA A 169 -7.29 -11.39 1.43
N SER A 170 -6.00 -11.27 1.78
CA SER A 170 -5.31 -12.29 2.58
C SER A 170 -5.71 -12.24 4.04
N THR A 171 -5.69 -13.38 4.73
CA THR A 171 -6.01 -13.44 6.18
C THR A 171 -4.97 -12.73 7.05
N GLY A 172 -3.77 -12.47 6.53
CA GLY A 172 -2.73 -11.72 7.24
C GLY A 172 -2.96 -10.21 7.23
N TRP A 173 -3.78 -9.70 6.30
CA TRP A 173 -4.10 -8.29 6.21
C TRP A 173 -5.40 -7.97 6.96
N THR A 174 -5.28 -7.20 8.03
CA THR A 174 -6.42 -6.76 8.87
C THR A 174 -6.81 -5.31 8.61
N GLY A 175 -6.36 -4.74 7.49
CA GLY A 175 -6.47 -3.30 7.20
C GLY A 175 -5.39 -2.45 7.88
N CYS A 176 -4.49 -3.05 8.66
CA CYS A 176 -3.34 -2.36 9.23
C CYS A 176 -2.03 -3.13 8.98
N TRP A 177 -0.94 -2.37 8.86
CA TRP A 177 0.39 -2.92 8.71
C TRP A 177 0.94 -3.37 10.07
N SER A 178 0.84 -4.67 10.36
CA SER A 178 1.33 -5.30 11.59
C SER A 178 2.84 -5.54 11.56
N ASN A 179 3.42 -5.90 12.72
CA ASN A 179 4.83 -6.30 12.80
C ASN A 179 5.10 -7.57 11.98
N ASP A 180 4.16 -8.51 11.93
CA ASP A 180 4.30 -9.73 11.12
C ASP A 180 4.35 -9.40 9.61
N ASN A 181 3.56 -8.42 9.16
CA ASN A 181 3.60 -7.94 7.79
C ASN A 181 4.94 -7.29 7.46
N GLU A 182 5.49 -6.49 8.38
CA GLU A 182 6.82 -5.88 8.24
C GLU A 182 7.93 -6.95 8.17
N LEU A 183 7.93 -7.92 9.08
CA LEU A 183 8.91 -9.00 9.11
C LEU A 183 8.89 -9.82 7.82
N TRP A 184 7.68 -10.17 7.35
CA TRP A 184 7.51 -10.85 6.07
C TRP A 184 8.05 -10.00 4.91
N PHE A 185 7.71 -8.71 4.87
CA PHE A 185 8.12 -7.80 3.79
C PHE A 185 9.64 -7.66 3.73
N GLN A 186 10.29 -7.40 4.87
CA GLN A 186 11.75 -7.26 4.94
C GLN A 186 12.48 -8.55 4.59
N SER A 187 11.97 -9.70 5.05
CA SER A 187 12.52 -11.01 4.67
C SER A 187 12.40 -11.27 3.17
N HIS A 188 11.23 -11.00 2.58
CA HIS A 188 11.01 -11.13 1.14
C HIS A 188 11.88 -10.17 0.32
N LEU A 189 12.01 -8.92 0.76
CA LEU A 189 12.87 -7.91 0.15
C LEU A 189 14.34 -8.34 0.15
N SER A 190 14.85 -8.84 1.27
CA SER A 190 16.23 -9.34 1.39
C SER A 190 16.47 -10.52 0.44
N ASN A 191 15.51 -11.44 0.33
CA ASN A 191 15.66 -12.56 -0.59
C ASN A 191 15.66 -12.11 -2.06
N LEU A 192 14.89 -11.07 -2.41
CA LEU A 192 14.90 -10.47 -3.75
C LEU A 192 16.23 -9.75 -4.02
N SER A 193 16.73 -8.97 -3.06
CA SER A 193 17.97 -8.19 -3.22
C SER A 193 19.22 -9.07 -3.34
N ASP A 194 19.23 -10.20 -2.64
CA ASP A 194 20.36 -11.12 -2.61
C ASP A 194 20.36 -12.09 -3.80
N GLY A 195 19.35 -12.01 -4.68
CA GLY A 195 19.16 -12.98 -5.77
C GLY A 195 18.86 -14.39 -5.28
N ARG A 196 18.40 -14.54 -4.02
CA ARG A 196 18.08 -15.83 -3.39
C ARG A 196 16.68 -16.33 -3.71
N LEU A 197 15.79 -15.43 -4.09
CA LEU A 197 14.43 -15.80 -4.47
C LEU A 197 14.43 -16.46 -5.85
N ASP A 198 13.80 -17.64 -5.92
CA ASP A 198 13.33 -18.21 -7.17
C ASP A 198 12.54 -17.14 -7.94
N ALA A 199 12.72 -17.13 -9.26
CA ALA A 199 12.16 -16.18 -10.22
C ALA A 199 10.75 -15.64 -9.86
N PRO A 200 10.38 -14.44 -10.35
CA PRO A 200 9.10 -13.80 -10.03
C PRO A 200 7.92 -14.76 -10.15
N LYS A 201 7.02 -14.71 -9.17
CA LYS A 201 6.03 -15.77 -8.97
C LYS A 201 4.78 -15.47 -9.76
N SER A 202 4.15 -16.52 -10.29
CA SER A 202 2.86 -16.36 -10.95
C SER A 202 1.74 -16.02 -9.98
N HIS A 203 0.67 -15.41 -10.49
CA HIS A 203 -0.51 -15.11 -9.68
C HIS A 203 -1.07 -16.34 -8.94
N GLN A 204 -1.01 -17.53 -9.54
CA GLN A 204 -1.49 -18.76 -8.90
C GLN A 204 -0.60 -19.17 -7.72
N VAL A 205 0.72 -18.99 -7.84
CA VAL A 205 1.67 -19.27 -6.76
C VAL A 205 1.41 -18.30 -5.60
N TRP A 206 1.25 -17.01 -5.89
CA TRP A 206 0.86 -16.03 -4.88
C TRP A 206 -0.44 -16.41 -4.16
N ARG A 207 -1.46 -16.83 -4.92
CA ARG A 207 -2.74 -17.27 -4.34
C ARG A 207 -2.61 -18.47 -3.41
N LYS A 208 -1.69 -19.39 -3.69
CA LYS A 208 -1.42 -20.53 -2.80
C LYS A 208 -0.72 -20.08 -1.51
N LEU A 209 0.17 -19.09 -1.59
CA LEU A 209 0.90 -18.55 -0.43
C LEU A 209 0.01 -17.73 0.51
N PHE A 210 -0.92 -16.95 -0.04
CA PHE A 210 -1.85 -16.12 0.71
C PHE A 210 -3.25 -16.72 0.79
N LYS A 211 -3.38 -18.02 0.57
CA LYS A 211 -4.68 -18.69 0.64
C LYS A 211 -5.28 -18.36 2.01
N PRO A 212 -6.48 -17.79 2.07
CA PRO A 212 -7.14 -17.60 3.35
C PRO A 212 -7.20 -18.97 4.02
N ALA A 213 -6.82 -19.02 5.30
CA ALA A 213 -7.06 -20.21 6.10
C ALA A 213 -8.50 -20.67 5.83
N PRO A 214 -8.74 -21.96 5.54
CA PRO A 214 -10.09 -22.43 5.27
C PRO A 214 -10.94 -21.88 6.40
N ALA A 215 -11.98 -21.10 6.06
CA ALA A 215 -12.88 -20.54 7.05
C ALA A 215 -13.26 -21.73 7.91
N VAL A 216 -12.71 -21.78 9.14
CA VAL A 216 -13.06 -22.82 10.08
C VAL A 216 -14.52 -22.49 10.28
N MET A 217 -15.39 -23.23 9.57
CA MET A 217 -16.81 -23.18 9.78
C MET A 217 -16.90 -23.41 11.27
N SER A 218 -17.18 -22.34 12.00
CA SER A 218 -17.44 -22.41 13.42
C SER A 218 -18.73 -23.21 13.52
N GLN A 219 -18.60 -24.53 13.40
CA GLN A 219 -19.56 -25.53 13.77
C GLN A 219 -19.51 -25.62 15.28
N ASP A 220 -19.65 -24.47 15.95
CA ASP A 220 -20.14 -24.45 17.31
C ASP A 220 -21.65 -24.17 17.25
N PRO A 221 -22.49 -25.20 16.98
CA PRO A 221 -23.93 -25.06 17.05
C PRO A 221 -24.41 -24.85 18.51
N ALA A 222 -23.53 -24.76 19.51
CA ALA A 222 -23.92 -24.71 20.92
C ALA A 222 -24.23 -23.31 21.49
N HIS A 223 -24.14 -22.24 20.70
CA HIS A 223 -24.47 -20.87 21.16
C HIS A 223 -25.74 -20.26 20.55
N ARG A 224 -26.64 -21.10 20.02
CA ARG A 224 -28.05 -20.72 19.85
C ARG A 224 -28.86 -21.05 21.12
N ARG A 225 -28.46 -20.50 22.27
CA ARG A 225 -29.38 -20.36 23.42
C ARG A 225 -29.98 -18.97 23.40
N THR A 226 -31.24 -18.94 23.02
CA THR A 226 -32.22 -17.96 23.44
C THR A 226 -32.14 -17.77 24.95
N ASP A 227 -31.93 -16.55 25.42
CA ASP A 227 -32.60 -16.06 26.63
C ASP A 227 -32.85 -14.55 26.50
N PRO A 228 -34.09 -14.08 26.72
CA PRO A 228 -34.43 -12.67 26.74
C PRO A 228 -34.23 -12.10 28.16
N PHE A 229 -33.75 -10.84 28.23
CA PHE A 229 -33.87 -9.93 29.37
C PHE A 229 -33.33 -10.38 30.74
N THR A 230 -32.20 -9.80 31.17
CA THR A 230 -32.16 -8.99 32.42
C THR A 230 -30.90 -8.11 32.44
N HIS A 231 -31.09 -6.79 32.47
CA HIS A 231 -30.03 -5.85 32.87
C HIS A 231 -29.94 -5.83 34.40
N PRO A 232 -28.74 -5.98 35.00
CA PRO A 232 -28.45 -5.37 36.27
C PRO A 232 -27.70 -4.06 36.03
N VAL A 233 -28.26 -3.00 36.62
CA VAL A 233 -27.58 -1.76 36.96
C VAL A 233 -26.32 -2.09 37.76
N PHE A 234 -25.16 -1.60 37.34
CA PHE A 234 -23.98 -1.53 38.18
C PHE A 234 -23.41 -0.11 38.16
N SER A 235 -23.53 0.54 39.30
CA SER A 235 -22.89 1.79 39.65
C SER A 235 -21.38 1.56 39.84
N ASP A 236 -20.60 2.40 39.17
CA ASP A 236 -19.57 3.25 39.79
C ASP A 236 -18.67 2.62 40.87
N LEU A 237 -17.44 2.27 40.50
CA LEU A 237 -16.26 2.34 41.36
C LEU A 237 -15.01 2.55 40.48
N GLY A 238 -14.43 3.74 40.60
CA GLY A 238 -13.17 4.10 39.96
C GLY A 238 -11.98 3.35 40.53
N HIS A 239 -11.13 2.85 39.64
CA HIS A 239 -9.73 2.59 39.94
C HIS A 239 -8.87 3.17 38.81
N SER A 240 -8.12 4.20 39.15
CA SER A 240 -6.96 4.69 38.43
C SER A 240 -5.96 3.55 38.34
N VAL A 241 -5.64 3.09 37.13
CA VAL A 241 -4.49 2.23 36.87
C VAL A 241 -3.42 3.14 36.26
N ASP A 242 -2.44 3.48 37.08
CA ASP A 242 -1.22 4.14 36.65
C ASP A 242 -0.47 3.19 35.70
N HIS A 243 -0.51 3.50 34.41
CA HIS A 243 0.40 2.93 33.42
C HIS A 243 1.68 3.75 33.41
N GLU A 244 2.65 3.32 34.23
CA GLU A 244 4.06 3.69 34.05
C GLU A 244 4.65 3.02 32.79
N PRO A 245 5.68 3.64 32.18
CA PRO A 245 6.06 3.44 30.79
C PRO A 245 7.00 2.24 30.58
N CYS A 246 6.68 1.38 29.62
CA CYS A 246 7.58 0.32 29.15
C CYS A 246 8.42 0.83 27.97
N TRP A 247 9.55 1.48 28.27
CA TRP A 247 10.71 1.56 27.35
C TRP A 247 11.99 1.68 28.18
N ASP A 248 12.51 0.53 28.62
CA ASP A 248 13.89 0.41 29.10
C ASP A 248 14.75 -0.05 27.92
N LEU A 249 15.36 0.91 27.22
CA LEU A 249 16.36 0.65 26.18
C LEU A 249 17.75 0.90 26.79
N ALA A 250 18.24 -0.13 27.48
CA ALA A 250 19.64 -0.23 27.83
C ALA A 250 20.47 -0.60 26.58
N GLN A 251 21.49 0.24 26.33
CA GLN A 251 22.82 -0.11 25.83
C GLN A 251 22.93 -0.87 24.50
N TYR A 252 23.20 -0.12 23.42
CA TYR A 252 24.17 -0.53 22.42
C TYR A 252 25.00 0.71 22.02
N GLU A 253 26.30 0.63 22.32
CA GLU A 253 27.37 1.49 21.80
C GLU A 253 27.68 1.14 20.33
#